data_AF-A0A2N5UEP1-F1
#
_entry.id   AF-A0A2N5UEP1-F1
#
_cell.length_a   1.000
_cell.length_b   1.000
_cell.length_c   1.000
_cell.angle_alpha   90.00
_cell.angle_beta   90.00
_cell.angle_gamma   90.00
#
_symmetry.space_group_name_H-M   'P 1'
#
loop_
_entity.id
_entity.type
_entity.pdbx_description
1 polymer ?
#
loop_
_entity_poly.entity_id
_entity_poly.type
_entity_poly.pdbx_seq_one_letter_code
_entity_poly.pdbx_strand_id
1 'polypeptide(L)' 'TRIRAVMSTVQAPLLWVPLKTTSDVSYAPSIRQTIIQTYQESADSYKEEIASLDRCRQDALRGSAGSDIT' A
#
# COMPACT_ATOMS: atom_id res chain seq x y z
N THR A 1 -45.99 -13.90 33.37
CA THR A 1 -45.84 -13.57 31.94
C THR A 1 -44.47 -12.95 31.72
N ARG A 2 -43.53 -13.64 31.06
CA ARG A 2 -42.12 -13.22 30.90
C ARG A 2 -41.91 -12.73 29.47
N ILE A 3 -41.76 -11.42 29.29
CA ILE A 3 -41.49 -10.81 27.97
C ILE A 3 -39.99 -10.96 27.70
N ARG A 4 -39.63 -11.84 26.77
CA ARG A 4 -38.26 -11.98 26.26
C ARG A 4 -38.08 -10.92 25.17
N ALA A 5 -37.28 -9.89 25.44
CA ALA A 5 -36.83 -8.97 24.40
C ALA A 5 -35.82 -9.70 23.51
N VAL A 6 -36.16 -9.88 22.23
CA VAL A 6 -35.20 -10.32 21.20
C VAL A 6 -34.44 -9.07 20.75
N MET A 7 -33.17 -8.95 21.13
CA MET A 7 -32.27 -7.96 20.56
C MET A 7 -31.95 -8.37 19.12
N SER A 8 -32.66 -7.80 18.14
CA SER A 8 -32.20 -7.84 16.75
C SER A 8 -31.03 -6.87 16.62
N THR A 9 -29.83 -7.38 16.39
CA THR A 9 -28.69 -6.55 15.98
C THR A 9 -28.94 -6.04 14.58
N VAL A 10 -29.56 -4.85 14.47
CA VAL A 10 -29.75 -4.17 13.17
C VAL A 10 -28.36 -3.75 12.71
N GLN A 11 -27.82 -4.46 11.71
CA GLN A 11 -26.62 -4.03 11.01
C GLN A 11 -26.98 -2.79 10.19
N ALA A 12 -26.43 -1.64 10.58
CA ALA A 12 -26.56 -0.42 9.82
C ALA A 12 -25.54 -0.42 8.67
N PRO A 13 -25.91 0.06 7.47
CA PRO A 13 -24.97 0.13 6.34
C PRO A 13 -23.80 1.06 6.69
N LEU A 14 -22.58 0.61 6.38
CA LEU A 14 -21.36 1.39 6.54
C LEU A 14 -21.06 2.15 5.24
N LEU A 15 -20.46 3.32 5.38
CA LEU A 15 -19.97 4.11 4.25
C LEU A 15 -18.57 3.63 3.88
N TRP A 16 -18.38 3.30 2.61
CA TRP A 16 -17.07 2.97 2.05
C TRP A 16 -16.51 4.15 1.26
N VAL A 17 -15.21 4.40 1.42
CA VAL A 17 -14.50 5.48 0.71
C VAL A 17 -13.57 4.85 -0.33
N PRO A 18 -13.69 5.23 -1.61
CA PRO A 18 -12.83 4.69 -2.66
C PRO A 18 -11.36 5.08 -2.45
N LEU A 19 -10.48 4.13 -2.74
CA LEU A 19 -9.04 4.36 -2.68
C LEU A 19 -8.60 5.29 -3.81
N LYS A 20 -7.57 6.09 -3.53
CA LYS A 20 -6.98 7.00 -4.52
C LYS A 20 -6.14 6.20 -5.51
N THR A 21 -6.31 6.46 -6.79
CA THR A 21 -5.43 5.94 -7.83
C THR A 21 -4.21 6.84 -7.97
N THR A 22 -3.06 6.25 -8.26
CA THR A 22 -1.82 6.99 -8.53
C THR A 22 -1.08 6.33 -9.69
N SER A 23 -0.27 7.11 -10.39
CA SER A 23 0.51 6.66 -11.54
C SER A 23 1.76 5.88 -11.14
N ASP A 24 2.28 5.10 -12.07
CA ASP A 24 3.58 4.46 -11.91
C ASP A 24 4.71 5.47 -11.93
N VAL A 25 5.46 5.55 -10.82
CA VAL A 25 6.64 6.41 -10.66
C VAL A 25 7.80 5.52 -10.23
N SER A 26 8.92 5.58 -10.95
CA SER A 26 10.15 4.88 -10.57
C SER A 26 10.98 5.76 -9.64
N TYR A 27 11.28 5.25 -8.44
CA TYR A 27 12.12 5.95 -7.47
C TYR A 27 13.60 5.57 -7.59
N ALA A 28 13.92 4.49 -8.31
CA ALA A 28 15.27 3.98 -8.49
C ALA A 28 16.29 5.05 -8.96
N PRO A 29 16.01 5.91 -9.97
CA PRO A 29 16.99 6.90 -10.43
C PRO A 29 17.33 7.92 -9.34
N SER A 30 16.32 8.43 -8.65
CA SER A 30 16.49 9.44 -7.60
C SER A 30 17.26 8.89 -6.41
N ILE A 31 16.94 7.67 -5.98
CA ILE A 31 17.63 7.01 -4.85
C ILE A 31 19.10 6.77 -5.18
N ARG A 32 19.40 6.25 -6.38
CA ARG A 32 20.80 6.02 -6.80
C ARG A 32 21.59 7.31 -6.86
N GLN A 33 20.97 8.39 -7.36
CA GLN A 33 21.60 9.71 -7.39
C GLN A 33 21.92 10.23 -5.99
N THR A 34 20.98 10.11 -5.04
CA THR A 34 21.21 10.53 -3.65
C THR A 34 22.33 9.74 -2.96
N ILE A 35 22.42 8.43 -3.21
CA ILE A 35 23.48 7.58 -2.65
C ILE A 35 24.86 8.03 -3.14
N ILE A 36 25.00 8.23 -4.46
CA ILE A 36 26.26 8.68 -5.06
C ILE A 36 26.66 10.06 -4.55
N GLN A 37 25.70 10.99 -4.44
CA GLN A 37 25.99 12.37 -4.04
C GLN A 37 26.31 12.51 -2.54
N THR A 38 25.55 11.84 -1.67
CA THR A 38 25.63 12.04 -0.22
C THR A 38 26.61 11.09 0.45
N TYR A 39 26.66 9.84 0.01
CA TYR A 39 27.45 8.79 0.64
C TYR A 39 28.73 8.46 -0.13
N GLN A 40 28.91 9.01 -1.34
CA GLN A 40 30.05 8.73 -2.24
C GLN A 40 30.29 7.22 -2.44
N GLU A 41 29.23 6.43 -2.27
CA GLU A 41 29.26 4.99 -2.39
C GLU A 41 28.73 4.57 -3.76
N SER A 42 29.11 3.37 -4.19
CA SER A 42 28.50 2.73 -5.34
C SER A 42 27.02 2.44 -5.08
N ALA A 43 26.14 3.07 -5.85
CA ALA A 43 24.71 2.76 -5.86
C ALA A 43 24.39 1.33 -6.30
N ASP A 44 25.41 0.57 -6.77
CA ASP A 44 25.26 -0.83 -7.13
C ASP A 44 25.14 -1.76 -5.94
N SER A 45 25.64 -1.36 -4.76
CA SER A 45 25.52 -2.10 -3.50
C SER A 45 24.06 -2.24 -3.05
N TYR A 46 23.18 -1.32 -3.46
CA TYR A 46 21.79 -1.23 -3.00
C TYR A 46 20.77 -1.67 -4.06
N LYS A 47 21.22 -2.36 -5.12
CA LYS A 47 20.37 -2.74 -6.25
C LYS A 47 19.21 -3.65 -5.84
N GLU A 48 19.45 -4.57 -4.92
CA GLU A 48 18.45 -5.55 -4.48
C GLU A 48 17.34 -4.87 -3.65
N GLU A 49 17.73 -3.94 -2.79
CA GLU A 49 16.84 -3.15 -1.94
C GLU A 49 15.97 -2.21 -2.78
N ILE A 50 16.57 -1.56 -3.78
CA ILE A 50 15.83 -0.70 -4.73
C ILE A 50 14.83 -1.54 -5.54
N ALA A 51 15.22 -2.73 -6.00
CA ALA A 51 14.32 -3.63 -6.72
C ALA A 51 13.19 -4.16 -5.82
N SER A 52 13.47 -4.43 -4.54
CA SER A 52 12.47 -4.81 -3.54
C SER A 52 11.45 -3.68 -3.31
N LEU A 53 11.92 -2.44 -3.18
CA LEU A 53 11.07 -1.26 -3.04
C LEU A 53 10.16 -1.06 -4.25
N ASP A 54 10.70 -1.19 -5.47
CA ASP A 54 9.91 -1.03 -6.70
C ASP A 54 8.82 -2.10 -6.82
N ARG A 55 9.10 -3.35 -6.40
CA ARG A 55 8.09 -4.41 -6.33
C ARG A 55 7.03 -4.13 -5.27
N CYS A 56 7.44 -3.78 -4.05
CA CYS A 56 6.53 -3.44 -2.95
C CYS A 56 5.56 -2.32 -3.35
N ARG A 57 6.06 -1.30 -4.06
CA ARG A 57 5.20 -0.22 -4.60
C ARG A 57 4.19 -0.75 -5.61
N GLN A 58 4.62 -1.57 -6.57
CA GLN A 58 3.71 -2.17 -7.56
C GLN A 58 2.65 -3.05 -6.89
N ASP A 59 3.04 -3.82 -5.88
CA ASP A 59 2.13 -4.66 -5.10
C ASP A 59 1.15 -3.83 -4.28
N ALA A 60 1.56 -2.68 -3.72
CA ALA A 60 0.67 -1.76 -3.04
C ALA A 60 -0.35 -1.10 -4.01
N LEU A 61 0.07 -0.80 -5.24
CA LEU A 61 -0.81 -0.20 -6.26
C LEU A 61 -1.76 -1.22 -6.91
N ARG A 62 -1.31 -2.46 -7.07
CA ARG A 62 -2.15 -3.55 -7.60
C ARG A 62 -3.02 -4.16 -6.51
N GLY A 63 -2.48 -4.30 -5.31
CA GLY A 63 -3.16 -4.84 -4.12
C GLY A 63 -4.18 -3.88 -3.50
N SER A 64 -4.03 -2.56 -3.70
CA SER A 64 -5.09 -1.60 -3.35
C SER A 64 -6.35 -1.73 -4.23
N ALA A 65 -6.27 -2.40 -5.38
CA ALA A 65 -7.42 -2.75 -6.22
C ALA A 65 -8.01 -4.14 -5.90
N GLY A 66 -7.46 -4.88 -4.92
CA GLY A 66 -7.86 -6.27 -4.65
C GLY A 66 -7.88 -6.69 -3.18
N SER A 67 -7.51 -5.83 -2.23
CA SER A 67 -7.59 -6.12 -0.79
C SER A 67 -9.00 -5.95 -0.20
N ASP A 68 -10.02 -5.73 -1.05
CA ASP A 68 -11.44 -5.68 -0.72
C ASP A 68 -12.21 -6.64 -1.64
N ILE A 69 -11.80 -7.91 -1.60
CA ILE A 69 -12.67 -9.03 -1.96
C ILE A 69 -12.74 -9.89 -0.69
N THR A 70 -13.41 -9.41 0.36
CA THR A 70 -14.46 -10.10 1.12
C THR A 70 -15.04 -9.16 2.17
#